data_AF-Q1IHN0-F1
#
_entry.id   AF-Q1IHN0-F1
#
_cell.length_a   1.000
_cell.length_b   1.000
_cell.length_c   1.000
_cell.angle_alpha   90.00
_cell.angle_beta   90.00
_cell.angle_gamma   90.00
#
_symmetry.space_group_name_H-M   'P 1'
#
loop_
_entity.id
_entity.type
_entity.pdbx_description
1 polymer ?
#
loop_
_entity_poly.entity_id
_entity_poly.type
_entity_poly.pdbx_seq_one_letter_code
_entity_poly.pdbx_strand_id
1 'polypeptide(L)'
;MNRYLEEDERLSKNGRFKVPRFLLNDIVRFWRTMAVDFASKQRERGGEGWGIRNAKLRMSRKLIFAAGLLICFSCVLDDELNGQIGSSVEENRLILVDHLKKQTMKTPLELLAETVQKFSIPHEHIRKLFDSYNHFLSILSDEAKREELKQLRIEDAEKSAVFHKEVRPISTEFQVALNAIFLDNELIGDLTRRYAIF
;
A
#
# COMPACT_ATOMS: atom_id res chain seq x y z
N MET A 1 -17.40 -1.09 6.54
CA MET A 1 -17.26 0.28 5.99
C MET A 1 -18.05 1.29 6.81
N ASN A 2 -19.39 1.16 6.94
CA ASN A 2 -20.24 2.11 7.67
C ASN A 2 -19.72 2.48 9.07
N ARG A 3 -19.31 1.48 9.87
CA ARG A 3 -18.75 1.71 11.21
C ARG A 3 -17.57 2.70 11.23
N TYR A 4 -16.64 2.61 10.29
CA TYR A 4 -15.48 3.51 10.26
C TYR A 4 -15.87 4.96 9.94
N LEU A 5 -16.97 5.17 9.22
CA LEU A 5 -17.47 6.51 8.87
C LEU A 5 -18.46 7.06 9.91
N GLU A 6 -19.12 6.20 10.67
CA GLU A 6 -19.96 6.58 11.81
C GLU A 6 -19.12 7.15 12.96
N GLU A 7 -17.91 6.64 13.14
CA GLU A 7 -16.97 7.13 14.16
C GLU A 7 -16.31 8.46 13.74
N ASP A 8 -16.35 8.85 12.46
CA ASP A 8 -15.83 10.13 11.95
C ASP A 8 -16.91 11.24 11.96
N GLU A 9 -16.93 12.08 13.00
CA GLU A 9 -17.94 13.15 13.18
C GLU A 9 -18.00 14.22 12.06
N ARG A 10 -16.94 14.35 11.23
CA ARG A 10 -16.83 15.41 10.21
C ARG A 10 -16.26 14.89 8.89
N LEU A 11 -17.10 14.15 8.16
CA LEU A 11 -16.80 13.52 6.87
C LEU A 11 -16.49 14.51 5.73
N SER A 12 -17.06 15.72 5.79
CA SER A 12 -16.77 16.80 4.85
C SER A 12 -16.58 18.15 5.58
N LYS A 13 -15.90 19.09 4.92
CA LYS A 13 -15.76 20.48 5.36
C LYS A 13 -15.45 21.36 4.15
N ASN A 14 -16.08 22.53 4.06
CA ASN A 14 -15.83 23.54 3.02
C ASN A 14 -15.95 22.96 1.59
N GLY A 15 -16.99 22.14 1.34
CA GLY A 15 -17.21 21.53 0.01
C GLY A 15 -16.17 20.49 -0.38
N ARG A 16 -15.42 19.92 0.57
CA ARG A 16 -14.54 18.78 0.34
C ARG A 16 -14.72 17.69 1.38
N PHE A 17 -14.67 16.43 0.94
CA PHE A 17 -14.57 15.29 1.82
C PHE A 17 -13.20 15.28 2.50
N LYS A 18 -13.12 14.58 3.64
CA LYS A 18 -11.88 14.36 4.38
C LYS A 18 -11.40 12.93 4.27
N VAL A 19 -10.13 12.73 4.61
CA VAL A 19 -9.57 11.40 4.80
C VAL A 19 -10.34 10.72 5.95
N PRO A 20 -10.90 9.51 5.76
CA PRO A 20 -11.58 8.76 6.81
C PRO A 20 -10.55 8.23 7.81
N ARG A 21 -10.42 8.92 8.96
CA ARG A 21 -9.26 8.74 9.85
C ARG A 21 -9.32 7.39 10.57
N PHE A 22 -10.50 6.94 10.96
CA PHE A 22 -10.64 5.62 11.61
C PHE A 22 -10.24 4.50 10.66
N LEU A 23 -10.68 4.55 9.40
CA LEU A 23 -10.27 3.56 8.39
C LEU A 23 -8.77 3.63 8.11
N LEU A 24 -8.23 4.84 7.92
CA LEU A 24 -6.79 5.02 7.67
C LEU A 24 -5.95 4.49 8.83
N ASN A 25 -6.33 4.81 10.07
CA ASN A 25 -5.64 4.33 11.26
C ASN A 25 -5.69 2.80 11.36
N ASP A 26 -6.79 2.18 10.94
CA ASP A 26 -6.90 0.73 10.91
C ASP A 26 -6.00 0.10 9.84
N ILE A 27 -5.87 0.74 8.67
CA ILE A 27 -4.92 0.33 7.61
C ILE A 27 -3.47 0.44 8.10
N VAL A 28 -3.11 1.54 8.76
CA VAL A 28 -1.78 1.74 9.35
C VAL A 28 -1.53 0.71 10.46
N ARG A 29 -2.52 0.44 11.31
CA ARG A 29 -2.46 -0.58 12.36
C ARG A 29 -2.29 -1.97 11.78
N PHE A 30 -3.01 -2.29 10.71
CA PHE A 30 -2.91 -3.56 9.99
C PHE A 30 -1.50 -3.75 9.43
N TRP A 31 -0.93 -2.74 8.77
CA TRP A 31 0.45 -2.77 8.28
C TRP A 31 1.48 -3.00 9.40
N ARG A 32 1.39 -2.24 10.49
CA ARG A 32 2.28 -2.39 11.66
C ARG A 32 2.16 -3.79 12.26
N THR A 33 0.94 -4.32 12.38
CA THR A 33 0.69 -5.68 12.84
C THR A 33 1.36 -6.71 11.93
N MET A 34 1.21 -6.59 10.61
CA MET A 34 1.87 -7.50 9.67
C MET A 34 3.40 -7.46 9.76
N ALA A 35 3.99 -6.28 9.96
CA ALA A 35 5.45 -6.13 10.10
C ALA A 35 5.97 -6.74 11.40
N VAL A 36 5.23 -6.59 12.51
CA VAL A 36 5.59 -7.19 13.81
C VAL A 36 5.37 -8.71 13.80
N ASP A 37 4.26 -9.18 13.21
CA ASP A 37 3.94 -10.60 13.04
C ASP A 37 5.03 -11.34 12.26
N PHE A 38 5.65 -10.69 11.26
CA PHE A 38 6.81 -11.24 10.57
C PHE A 38 7.95 -11.58 11.55
N ALA A 39 8.28 -10.68 12.47
CA ALA A 39 9.33 -10.90 13.48
C ALA A 39 8.91 -11.96 14.52
N SER A 40 7.65 -11.98 14.95
CA SER A 40 7.16 -13.02 15.88
C SER A 40 7.27 -14.42 15.28
N LYS A 41 6.76 -14.58 14.04
CA LYS A 41 6.78 -15.87 13.33
C LYS A 41 8.18 -16.27 12.87
N GLN A 42 9.15 -15.37 12.86
CA GLN A 42 10.55 -15.73 12.67
C GLN A 42 11.07 -16.47 13.91
N ARG A 43 10.76 -15.98 15.11
CA ARG A 43 11.15 -16.62 16.39
C ARG A 43 10.45 -17.96 16.59
N GLU A 44 9.14 -18.02 16.39
CA GLU A 44 8.33 -19.23 16.59
C GLU A 44 8.75 -20.41 15.69
N ARG A 45 9.28 -20.12 14.50
CA ARG A 45 9.65 -21.15 13.51
C ARG A 45 11.16 -21.42 13.43
N GLY A 46 11.94 -20.93 14.39
CA GLY A 46 13.40 -21.08 14.35
C GLY A 46 14.03 -20.60 13.04
N GLY A 47 13.48 -19.57 12.40
CA GLY A 47 13.99 -19.02 11.13
C GLY A 47 13.48 -19.67 9.83
N GLU A 48 12.70 -20.75 9.89
CA GLU A 48 12.19 -21.44 8.68
C GLU A 48 11.30 -20.53 7.81
N GLY A 49 11.47 -20.51 6.48
CA GLY A 49 10.64 -19.69 5.59
C GLY A 49 10.87 -18.19 5.72
N TRP A 50 12.02 -17.77 6.25
CA TRP A 50 12.35 -16.35 6.39
C TRP A 50 12.41 -15.64 5.05
N GLY A 51 13.12 -16.22 4.06
CA GLY A 51 13.36 -15.58 2.75
C GLY A 51 12.07 -15.20 2.01
N ILE A 52 11.17 -16.18 1.83
CA ILE A 52 9.89 -15.97 1.12
C ILE A 52 8.95 -15.00 1.86
N ARG A 53 8.96 -15.03 3.20
CA ARG A 53 8.13 -14.12 4.01
C ARG A 53 8.66 -12.70 3.94
N ASN A 54 9.98 -12.53 3.96
CA ASN A 54 10.65 -11.24 3.84
C ASN A 54 10.40 -10.63 2.46
N ALA A 55 10.55 -11.42 1.38
CA ALA A 55 10.21 -10.99 0.02
C ALA A 55 8.76 -10.49 -0.08
N LYS A 56 7.79 -11.25 0.43
CA LYS A 56 6.37 -10.85 0.45
C LYS A 56 6.11 -9.62 1.34
N LEU A 57 6.84 -9.44 2.44
CA LEU A 57 6.71 -8.26 3.29
C LEU A 57 7.19 -6.99 2.56
N ARG A 58 8.33 -7.07 1.88
CA ARG A 58 8.94 -5.95 1.14
C ARG A 58 8.16 -5.57 -0.11
N MET A 59 7.44 -6.52 -0.70
CA MET A 59 6.71 -6.37 -1.97
C MET A 59 5.19 -6.37 -1.72
N SER A 60 4.51 -7.51 -1.84
CA SER A 60 3.04 -7.58 -1.88
C SER A 60 2.32 -7.02 -0.65
N ARG A 61 2.84 -7.22 0.57
CA ARG A 61 2.21 -6.62 1.78
C ARG A 61 2.37 -5.11 1.82
N LYS A 62 3.50 -4.60 1.34
CA LYS A 62 3.75 -3.15 1.23
C LYS A 62 2.86 -2.54 0.15
N LEU A 63 2.64 -3.25 -0.96
CA LEU A 63 1.68 -2.86 -1.99
C LEU A 63 0.25 -2.76 -1.43
N ILE A 64 -0.20 -3.75 -0.65
CA ILE A 64 -1.52 -3.71 0.00
C ILE A 64 -1.64 -2.48 0.92
N PHE A 65 -0.59 -2.18 1.70
CA PHE A 65 -0.58 -0.99 2.55
C PHE A 65 -0.67 0.30 1.72
N ALA A 66 0.14 0.44 0.67
CA ALA A 66 0.10 1.57 -0.24
C ALA A 66 -1.28 1.78 -0.87
N ALA A 67 -1.91 0.69 -1.36
CA ALA A 67 -3.26 0.72 -1.90
C ALA A 67 -4.29 1.17 -0.86
N GLY A 68 -4.19 0.71 0.39
CA GLY A 68 -5.05 1.15 1.48
C GLY A 68 -4.97 2.65 1.75
N LEU A 69 -3.76 3.23 1.73
CA LEU A 69 -3.58 4.67 1.85
C LEU A 69 -4.28 5.42 0.71
N LEU A 70 -4.13 4.94 -0.53
CA LEU A 70 -4.75 5.56 -1.71
C LEU A 70 -6.27 5.49 -1.69
N ILE A 71 -6.85 4.39 -1.20
CA ILE A 71 -8.30 4.30 -0.97
C ILE A 71 -8.76 5.43 -0.06
N CYS A 72 -8.07 5.66 1.07
CA CYS A 72 -8.42 6.75 1.99
C CYS A 72 -8.16 8.14 1.41
N PHE A 73 -7.06 8.33 0.67
CA PHE A 73 -6.70 9.62 0.07
C PHE A 73 -7.61 9.98 -1.10
N SER A 74 -8.15 9.00 -1.82
CA SER A 74 -9.09 9.23 -2.92
C SER A 74 -10.33 10.02 -2.47
N CYS A 75 -10.75 9.92 -1.21
CA CYS A 75 -11.85 10.72 -0.67
C CYS A 75 -11.59 12.23 -0.82
N VAL A 76 -10.33 12.66 -0.73
CA VAL A 76 -9.96 14.09 -0.80
C VAL A 76 -9.51 14.49 -2.20
N LEU A 77 -8.87 13.56 -2.90
CA LEU A 77 -8.20 13.80 -4.18
C LEU A 77 -9.10 13.62 -5.41
N ASP A 78 -10.27 13.01 -5.26
CA ASP A 78 -11.19 12.78 -6.37
C ASP A 78 -12.16 13.97 -6.52
N ASP A 79 -11.93 14.81 -7.53
CA ASP A 79 -12.76 16.01 -7.75
C ASP A 79 -14.19 15.67 -8.17
N GLU A 80 -14.41 14.55 -8.88
CA GLU A 80 -15.76 14.08 -9.25
C GLU A 80 -16.55 13.69 -8.00
N LEU A 81 -15.91 12.98 -7.07
CA LEU A 81 -16.49 12.68 -5.77
C LEU A 81 -16.81 13.95 -4.98
N ASN A 82 -15.86 14.90 -4.91
CA ASN A 82 -16.07 16.15 -4.16
C ASN A 82 -17.20 17.00 -4.77
N GLY A 83 -17.43 16.91 -6.08
CA GLY A 83 -18.56 17.55 -6.77
C GLY A 83 -19.94 16.97 -6.41
N GLN A 84 -19.99 15.79 -5.80
CA GLN A 84 -21.25 15.14 -5.38
C GLN A 84 -21.68 15.54 -3.95
N ILE A 85 -20.92 16.37 -3.25
CA ILE A 85 -21.21 16.74 -1.87
C ILE A 85 -22.56 17.47 -1.79
N GLY A 86 -23.51 16.84 -1.10
CA GLY A 86 -24.83 17.38 -0.80
C GLY A 86 -24.88 18.18 0.50
N SER A 87 -26.07 18.66 0.85
CA SER A 87 -26.32 19.43 2.08
C SER A 87 -26.50 18.55 3.32
N SER A 88 -26.87 17.28 3.15
CA SER A 88 -27.11 16.34 4.24
C SER A 88 -25.85 15.54 4.61
N VAL A 89 -25.59 15.40 5.91
CA VAL A 89 -24.50 14.56 6.42
C VAL A 89 -24.71 13.09 6.03
N GLU A 90 -25.95 12.60 6.07
CA GLU A 90 -26.25 11.20 5.77
C GLU A 90 -26.07 10.88 4.29
N GLU A 91 -26.47 11.80 3.40
CA GLU A 91 -26.24 11.68 1.96
C GLU A 91 -24.73 11.62 1.64
N ASN A 92 -23.98 12.57 2.19
CA ASN A 92 -22.52 12.64 2.08
C ASN A 92 -21.84 11.36 2.60
N ARG A 93 -22.38 10.75 3.67
CA ARG A 93 -21.90 9.47 4.19
C ARG A 93 -22.15 8.33 3.20
N LEU A 94 -23.35 8.24 2.63
CA LEU A 94 -23.68 7.21 1.64
C LEU A 94 -22.80 7.31 0.38
N ILE A 95 -22.55 8.54 -0.10
CA ILE A 95 -21.64 8.81 -1.22
C ILE A 95 -20.23 8.28 -0.91
N LEU A 96 -19.69 8.60 0.27
CA LEU A 96 -18.38 8.08 0.69
C LEU A 96 -18.34 6.56 0.83
N VAL A 97 -19.39 5.94 1.38
CA VAL A 97 -19.48 4.49 1.49
C VAL A 97 -19.43 3.85 0.10
N ASP A 98 -20.20 4.36 -0.85
CA ASP A 98 -20.23 3.85 -2.22
C ASP A 98 -18.88 4.02 -2.92
N HIS A 99 -18.27 5.19 -2.79
CA HIS A 99 -16.93 5.45 -3.30
C HIS A 99 -15.90 4.48 -2.73
N LEU A 100 -15.83 4.35 -1.40
CA LEU A 100 -14.87 3.45 -0.75
C LEU A 100 -15.12 1.99 -1.16
N LYS A 101 -16.37 1.56 -1.29
CA LYS A 101 -16.70 0.22 -1.82
C LYS A 101 -16.14 0.02 -3.22
N LYS A 102 -16.37 0.98 -4.14
CA LYS A 102 -15.82 0.94 -5.50
C LYS A 102 -14.29 0.85 -5.48
N GLN A 103 -13.60 1.65 -4.65
CA GLN A 103 -12.14 1.58 -4.55
C GLN A 103 -11.66 0.23 -3.99
N THR A 104 -12.36 -0.36 -3.01
CA THR A 104 -11.99 -1.68 -2.46
C THR A 104 -12.20 -2.86 -3.41
N MET A 105 -12.96 -2.68 -4.50
CA MET A 105 -13.12 -3.70 -5.53
C MET A 105 -11.96 -3.74 -6.52
N LYS A 106 -11.10 -2.71 -6.53
CA LYS A 106 -9.91 -2.65 -7.36
C LYS A 106 -8.77 -3.42 -6.72
N THR A 107 -7.95 -4.06 -7.55
CA THR A 107 -6.70 -4.65 -7.10
C THR A 107 -5.71 -3.54 -6.68
N PRO A 108 -4.75 -3.85 -5.78
CA PRO A 108 -3.73 -2.89 -5.40
C PRO A 108 -2.90 -2.31 -6.57
N LEU A 109 -2.69 -3.10 -7.63
CA LEU A 109 -1.98 -2.63 -8.83
C LEU A 109 -2.84 -1.68 -9.66
N GLU A 110 -4.14 -1.96 -9.81
CA GLU A 110 -5.06 -1.04 -10.51
C GLU A 110 -5.12 0.32 -9.80
N LEU A 111 -5.21 0.33 -8.47
CA LEU A 111 -5.19 1.57 -7.68
C LEU A 111 -3.92 2.39 -7.91
N LEU A 112 -2.74 1.74 -7.93
CA LEU A 112 -1.50 2.45 -8.25
C LEU A 112 -1.46 2.90 -9.71
N ALA A 113 -1.90 2.08 -10.66
CA ALA A 113 -1.91 2.42 -12.07
C ALA A 113 -2.81 3.63 -12.36
N GLU A 114 -4.00 3.70 -11.76
CA GLU A 114 -4.86 4.87 -11.85
C GLU A 114 -4.23 6.10 -11.19
N THR A 115 -3.60 5.91 -10.03
CA THR A 115 -2.95 7.01 -9.29
C THR A 115 -1.81 7.63 -10.12
N VAL A 116 -0.89 6.83 -10.63
CA VAL A 116 0.26 7.36 -11.41
C VAL A 116 -0.14 7.94 -12.77
N GLN A 117 -1.34 7.62 -13.28
CA GLN A 117 -1.91 8.27 -14.45
C GLN A 117 -2.53 9.63 -14.12
N LYS A 118 -3.18 9.73 -12.95
CA LYS A 118 -3.86 10.95 -12.49
C LYS A 118 -2.89 12.00 -11.96
N PHE A 119 -1.81 11.58 -11.32
CA PHE A 119 -0.84 12.47 -10.70
C PHE A 119 0.48 12.46 -11.46
N SER A 120 1.11 13.63 -11.60
CA SER A 120 2.39 13.81 -12.29
C SER A 120 3.55 13.11 -11.55
N ILE A 121 3.69 11.80 -11.75
CA ILE A 121 4.81 11.00 -11.25
C ILE A 121 5.84 10.84 -12.38
N PRO A 122 7.14 11.06 -12.11
CA PRO A 122 8.16 10.86 -13.15
C PRO A 122 8.14 9.44 -13.71
N HIS A 123 8.17 9.33 -15.04
CA HIS A 123 8.02 8.05 -15.75
C HIS A 123 9.03 6.98 -15.30
N GLU A 124 10.23 7.38 -14.89
CA GLU A 124 11.22 6.44 -14.36
C GLU A 124 10.76 5.72 -13.08
N HIS A 125 10.00 6.38 -12.21
CA HIS A 125 9.50 5.80 -10.97
C HIS A 125 8.31 4.90 -11.25
N ILE A 126 7.45 5.27 -12.21
CA ILE A 126 6.36 4.42 -12.69
C ILE A 126 6.93 3.11 -13.22
N ARG A 127 7.95 3.18 -14.09
CA ARG A 127 8.62 2.00 -14.62
C ARG A 127 9.24 1.14 -13.51
N LYS A 128 10.02 1.75 -12.61
CA LYS A 128 10.64 1.05 -11.46
C LYS A 128 9.59 0.33 -10.61
N LEU A 129 8.43 0.95 -10.35
CA LEU A 129 7.34 0.36 -9.57
C LEU A 129 6.83 -0.95 -10.19
N PHE A 130 6.41 -0.89 -11.46
CA PHE A 130 5.77 -2.03 -12.13
C PHE A 130 6.77 -3.10 -12.54
N ASP A 131 7.96 -2.73 -13.01
CA ASP A 131 9.03 -3.67 -13.36
C ASP A 131 9.46 -4.47 -12.12
N SER A 132 9.67 -3.79 -10.98
CA SER A 132 10.04 -4.45 -9.72
C SER A 132 8.98 -5.42 -9.24
N TYR A 133 7.69 -5.05 -9.35
CA TYR A 133 6.62 -5.93 -8.92
C TYR A 133 6.43 -7.11 -9.88
N ASN A 134 6.56 -6.88 -11.19
CA ASN A 134 6.52 -7.95 -12.19
C ASN A 134 7.66 -8.96 -11.99
N HIS A 135 8.87 -8.49 -11.73
CA HIS A 135 10.01 -9.36 -11.39
C HIS A 135 9.76 -10.12 -10.08
N PHE A 136 9.16 -9.49 -9.08
CA PHE A 136 8.75 -10.22 -7.87
C PHE A 136 7.75 -11.36 -8.18
N LEU A 137 6.77 -11.12 -9.06
CA LEU A 137 5.83 -12.17 -9.47
C LEU A 137 6.53 -13.30 -10.25
N SER A 138 7.51 -12.98 -11.09
CA SER A 138 8.29 -14.01 -11.80
C SER A 138 9.12 -14.86 -10.85
N ILE A 139 9.75 -14.27 -9.82
CA ILE A 139 10.46 -15.02 -8.75
C ILE A 139 9.52 -15.98 -8.02
N LEU A 140 8.28 -15.57 -7.73
CA LEU A 140 7.31 -16.42 -7.03
C LEU A 140 6.69 -17.51 -7.90
N SER A 141 6.74 -17.34 -9.22
CA SER A 141 6.22 -18.29 -10.20
C SER A 141 7.27 -19.33 -10.61
N ASP A 142 8.56 -19.03 -10.40
CA ASP A 142 9.66 -19.97 -10.55
C ASP A 142 9.77 -20.89 -9.32
N GLU A 143 9.57 -22.19 -9.52
CA GLU A 143 9.56 -23.18 -8.45
C GLU A 143 10.91 -23.30 -7.73
N ALA A 144 12.02 -23.27 -8.47
CA ALA A 144 13.36 -23.39 -7.89
C ALA A 144 13.70 -22.17 -7.02
N LYS A 145 13.44 -20.96 -7.54
CA LYS A 145 13.65 -19.72 -6.77
C LYS A 145 12.74 -19.65 -5.56
N ARG A 146 11.49 -20.07 -5.72
CA ARG A 146 10.53 -20.10 -4.62
C ARG A 146 10.95 -21.08 -3.53
N GLU A 147 11.48 -22.25 -3.89
CA GLU A 147 11.96 -23.23 -2.93
C GLU A 147 13.23 -22.76 -2.22
N GLU A 148 14.18 -22.15 -2.95
CA GLU A 148 15.35 -21.49 -2.34
C GLU A 148 14.90 -20.48 -1.27
N LEU A 149 13.94 -19.61 -1.59
CA LEU A 149 13.43 -18.61 -0.63
C LEU A 149 12.68 -19.22 0.55
N LYS A 150 12.05 -20.40 0.41
CA LYS A 150 11.40 -21.10 1.53
C LYS A 150 12.44 -21.68 2.50
N GLN A 151 13.54 -22.21 1.97
CA GLN A 151 14.59 -22.83 2.78
C GLN A 151 15.57 -21.79 3.34
N LEU A 152 15.62 -20.60 2.74
CA LEU A 152 16.53 -19.53 3.12
C LEU A 152 16.29 -19.04 4.56
N ARG A 153 17.38 -19.06 5.34
CA ARG A 153 17.48 -18.46 6.67
C ARG A 153 18.17 -17.10 6.61
N ILE A 154 18.03 -16.32 7.69
CA ILE A 154 18.53 -14.94 7.75
C ILE A 154 20.06 -14.88 7.68
N GLU A 155 20.75 -15.84 8.31
CA GLU A 155 22.21 -15.94 8.35
C GLU A 155 22.86 -16.15 6.98
N ASP A 156 22.13 -16.76 6.04
CA ASP A 156 22.60 -17.03 4.68
C ASP A 156 22.05 -16.04 3.64
N ALA A 157 21.36 -14.98 4.08
CA ALA A 157 20.73 -14.01 3.21
C ALA A 157 21.70 -13.35 2.22
N GLU A 158 22.96 -13.12 2.61
CA GLU A 158 23.98 -12.53 1.73
C GLU A 158 24.53 -13.53 0.69
N LYS A 159 24.41 -14.84 0.96
CA LYS A 159 24.91 -15.89 0.06
C LYS A 159 23.87 -16.34 -0.96
N SER A 160 22.58 -16.17 -0.65
CA SER A 160 21.48 -16.53 -1.55
C SER A 160 21.50 -15.66 -2.81
N ALA A 161 21.62 -16.31 -3.97
CA ALA A 161 21.59 -15.61 -5.24
C ALA A 161 20.22 -14.96 -5.46
N VAL A 162 19.13 -15.68 -5.19
CA VAL A 162 17.76 -15.16 -5.40
C VAL A 162 17.48 -14.00 -4.45
N PHE A 163 17.82 -14.13 -3.17
CA PHE A 163 17.50 -13.08 -2.21
C PHE A 163 18.42 -11.86 -2.33
N HIS A 164 19.74 -12.07 -2.35
CA HIS A 164 20.70 -10.97 -2.36
C HIS A 164 20.74 -10.26 -3.71
N LYS A 165 20.73 -11.00 -4.83
CA LYS A 165 20.91 -10.42 -6.17
C LYS A 165 19.61 -10.06 -6.89
N GLU A 166 18.47 -10.62 -6.48
CA GLU A 166 17.18 -10.30 -7.12
C GLU A 166 16.21 -9.61 -6.15
N VAL A 167 15.80 -10.28 -5.06
CA VAL A 167 14.75 -9.76 -4.15
C VAL A 167 15.15 -8.43 -3.52
N ARG A 168 16.41 -8.30 -3.05
CA ARG A 168 16.88 -7.05 -2.42
C ARG A 168 16.87 -5.87 -3.40
N PRO A 169 17.48 -5.95 -4.60
CA PRO A 169 17.42 -4.87 -5.59
C PRO A 169 16.01 -4.43 -5.94
N ILE A 170 15.13 -5.36 -6.34
CA ILE A 170 13.75 -5.00 -6.73
C ILE A 170 12.95 -4.42 -5.56
N SER A 171 13.21 -4.86 -4.32
CA SER A 171 12.58 -4.28 -3.14
C SER A 171 13.01 -2.83 -2.90
N THR A 172 14.27 -2.51 -3.18
CA THR A 172 14.82 -1.16 -3.07
C THR A 172 14.25 -0.25 -4.15
N GLU A 173 14.24 -0.71 -5.41
CA GLU A 173 13.64 0.04 -6.52
C GLU A 173 12.14 0.29 -6.31
N PHE A 174 11.42 -0.73 -5.85
CA PHE A 174 10.02 -0.61 -5.46
C PHE A 174 9.83 0.42 -4.32
N GLN A 175 10.69 0.42 -3.31
CA GLN A 175 10.65 1.42 -2.23
C GLN A 175 10.89 2.84 -2.76
N VAL A 176 11.88 3.03 -3.64
CA VAL A 176 12.18 4.33 -4.24
C VAL A 176 10.98 4.85 -5.03
N ALA A 177 10.32 3.98 -5.81
CA ALA A 177 9.12 4.37 -6.54
C ALA A 177 7.95 4.72 -5.62
N LEU A 178 7.75 3.98 -4.52
CA LEU A 178 6.74 4.33 -3.52
C LEU A 178 7.05 5.66 -2.83
N ASN A 179 8.33 5.97 -2.55
CA ASN A 179 8.69 7.28 -1.99
C ASN A 179 8.34 8.42 -2.96
N ALA A 180 8.61 8.25 -4.25
CA ALA A 180 8.24 9.24 -5.26
C ALA A 180 6.72 9.53 -5.28
N ILE A 181 5.89 8.50 -5.09
CA ILE A 181 4.43 8.63 -5.05
C ILE A 181 3.94 9.20 -3.72
N PHE A 182 4.40 8.66 -2.60
CA PHE A 182 3.81 8.94 -1.29
C PHE A 182 4.52 10.02 -0.49
N LEU A 183 5.72 10.45 -0.88
CA LEU A 183 6.48 11.48 -0.18
C LEU A 183 6.81 12.66 -1.10
N ASP A 184 7.26 12.40 -2.32
CA ASP A 184 7.77 13.46 -3.19
C ASP A 184 6.66 14.14 -4.02
N ASN A 185 5.59 13.42 -4.36
CA ASN A 185 4.41 14.02 -4.97
C ASN A 185 3.77 15.05 -4.03
N GLU A 186 3.42 16.23 -4.53
CA GLU A 186 2.91 17.33 -3.70
C GLU A 186 1.61 16.99 -2.96
N LEU A 187 0.62 16.48 -3.68
CA LEU A 187 -0.73 16.22 -3.15
C LEU A 187 -0.75 14.98 -2.28
N ILE A 188 -0.25 13.85 -2.79
CA ILE A 188 -0.22 12.59 -2.04
C ILE A 188 0.76 12.70 -0.87
N GLY A 189 1.91 13.35 -1.08
CA GLY A 189 2.92 13.58 -0.05
C GLY A 189 2.42 14.40 1.13
N ASP A 190 1.63 15.45 0.90
CA ASP A 190 1.02 16.22 1.98
C ASP A 190 0.08 15.33 2.83
N LEU A 191 -0.75 14.51 2.18
CA LEU A 191 -1.64 13.59 2.88
C LEU A 191 -0.87 12.51 3.65
N THR A 192 0.16 11.91 3.06
CA THR A 192 1.01 10.93 3.74
C THR A 192 1.66 11.53 4.98
N ARG A 193 2.29 12.71 4.87
CA ARG A 193 2.94 13.38 6.00
C ARG A 193 1.95 13.73 7.10
N ARG A 194 0.76 14.18 6.73
CA ARG A 194 -0.27 14.61 7.69
C ARG A 194 -0.96 13.45 8.41
N TYR A 195 -1.11 12.30 7.76
CA TYR A 195 -1.99 11.26 8.27
C TYR A 195 -1.37 9.86 8.42
N ALA A 196 -0.28 9.54 7.74
CA ALA A 196 0.27 8.17 7.72
C ALA A 196 1.54 7.99 8.56
N ILE A 197 2.16 9.08 9.04
CA ILE A 197 3.42 9.05 9.79
C ILE A 197 3.18 9.25 11.30
N PHE A 198 2.50 10.34 11.69
CA PHE A 198 2.28 10.77 13.08
C PHE A 198 0.80 10.96 13.40
#